data_AF-E1Y709-F1
#
_entry.id   AF-E1Y709-F1
#
_cell.length_a   1.000
_cell.length_b   1.000
_cell.length_c   1.000
_cell.angle_alpha   90.00
_cell.angle_beta   90.00
_cell.angle_gamma   90.00
#
_symmetry.space_group_name_H-M   'P 1'
#
loop_
_entity.id
_entity.type
_entity.pdbx_description
1 polymer ?
#
loop_
_entity_poly.entity_id
_entity_poly.type
_entity_poly.pdbx_seq_one_letter_code
_entity_poly.pdbx_strand_id
1 'polypeptide(L)' 'GSPRLLSTETIKEICGIADEYCGGYVRFTTGNNVEFMVDSLDKARKLKEDLNARKHPGGSYKFPVGGTGAGITNI' A
#
# COMPACT_ATOMS: atom_id res chain seq x y z
N GLY A 1 1.88 1.22 3.87
CA GLY A 1 3.29 1.57 4.00
C GLY A 1 4.08 0.88 2.90
N SER A 2 5.22 1.46 2.52
CA SER A 2 6.13 0.90 1.49
C SER A 2 7.56 1.34 1.81
N PRO A 3 8.59 0.50 1.54
CA PRO A 3 9.97 0.96 1.63
C PRO A 3 10.25 2.02 0.55
N ARG A 4 11.19 2.93 0.81
CA ARG A 4 11.57 4.00 -0.13
C ARG A 4 12.34 3.46 -1.34
N LEU A 5 13.21 2.48 -1.14
CA LEU A 5 13.91 1.81 -2.24
C LEU A 5 13.04 0.67 -2.78
N LEU A 6 12.59 0.81 -4.02
CA LEU A 6 11.69 -0.13 -4.67
C LEU A 6 12.29 -0.60 -6.01
N SER A 7 12.06 -1.87 -6.35
CA SER A 7 12.30 -2.37 -7.70
C SER A 7 11.15 -1.94 -8.63
N THR A 8 11.39 -2.00 -9.94
CA THR A 8 10.35 -1.76 -10.94
C THR A 8 9.21 -2.78 -10.85
N GLU A 9 9.49 -4.01 -10.40
CA GLU A 9 8.49 -5.04 -10.16
C GLU A 9 7.52 -4.64 -9.05
N THR A 10 8.04 -4.12 -7.92
CA THR A 10 7.18 -3.65 -6.83
C THR A 10 6.35 -2.44 -7.25
N ILE A 11 6.90 -1.54 -8.07
CA ILE A 11 6.13 -0.40 -8.62
C ILE A 11 4.99 -0.90 -9.51
N LYS A 12 5.24 -1.89 -10.38
CA LYS A 12 4.19 -2.50 -11.21
C LYS A 12 3.13 -3.19 -10.36
N GLU A 13 3.52 -3.84 -9.27
CA GLU A 13 2.56 -4.44 -8.33
C GLU A 13 1.68 -3.38 -7.67
N ILE A 14 2.26 -2.23 -7.27
CA ILE A 14 1.50 -1.07 -6.76
C ILE A 14 0.50 -0.56 -7.82
N CYS A 15 0.93 -0.42 -9.07
CA CYS A 15 0.04 -0.01 -10.17
C CYS A 15 -1.10 -1.02 -10.39
N GLY A 16 -0.80 -2.33 -10.37
CA GLY A 16 -1.84 -3.36 -10.52
C GLY A 16 -2.89 -3.31 -9.41
N ILE A 17 -2.48 -3.03 -8.16
CA ILE A 17 -3.41 -2.82 -7.04
C ILE A 17 -4.25 -1.55 -7.28
N ALA A 18 -3.63 -0.48 -7.77
CA ALA A 18 -4.34 0.75 -8.09
C ALA A 18 -5.37 0.55 -9.21
N ASP A 19 -5.04 -0.21 -10.25
CA ASP A 19 -5.95 -0.55 -11.35
C ASP A 19 -7.15 -1.36 -10.85
N GLU A 20 -6.92 -2.36 -9.99
CA GLU A 20 -7.98 -3.24 -9.46
C GLU A 20 -8.92 -2.51 -8.49
N TYR A 21 -8.37 -1.70 -7.58
CA TYR A 21 -9.14 -1.15 -6.46
C TYR A 21 -9.44 0.35 -6.57
N CYS A 22 -8.59 1.11 -7.24
CA CYS A 22 -8.54 2.57 -7.14
C CYS A 22 -8.71 3.28 -8.49
N GLY A 23 -9.13 2.57 -9.55
CA GLY A 23 -9.30 3.15 -10.89
C GLY A 23 -7.99 3.63 -11.53
N GLY A 24 -6.88 3.01 -11.18
CA GLY A 24 -5.53 3.35 -11.68
C GLY A 24 -4.84 4.50 -10.95
N TYR A 25 -5.45 5.05 -9.90
CA TYR A 25 -4.87 6.16 -9.14
C TYR A 25 -4.12 5.68 -7.89
N VAL A 26 -2.91 6.20 -7.71
CA VAL A 26 -2.07 5.98 -6.52
C VAL A 26 -1.23 7.22 -6.24
N ARG A 27 -0.88 7.45 -4.98
CA ARG A 27 0.04 8.52 -4.59
C ARG A 27 1.00 8.08 -3.49
N PHE A 28 2.07 8.86 -3.31
CA PHE A 28 3.04 8.67 -2.24
C PHE A 28 3.03 9.87 -1.28
N THR A 29 3.20 9.59 0.01
CA THR A 29 3.35 10.62 1.04
C THR A 29 4.77 11.19 1.05
N THR A 30 4.96 12.33 1.73
CA THR A 30 6.29 12.91 1.99
C THR A 30 7.17 11.99 2.84
N GLY A 31 6.58 11.08 3.62
CA GLY A 31 7.26 10.00 4.34
C GLY A 31 7.42 8.72 3.52
N ASN A 32 7.36 8.79 2.18
CA ASN A 32 7.57 7.66 1.26
C ASN A 32 6.60 6.48 1.42
N ASN A 33 5.46 6.67 2.09
CA ASN A 33 4.41 5.66 2.16
C ASN A 33 3.55 5.71 0.90
N VAL A 34 3.12 4.55 0.40
CA VAL A 34 2.07 4.44 -0.62
C VAL A 34 0.67 4.63 0.00
N GLU A 35 -0.19 5.39 -0.68
CA GLU A 35 -1.60 5.59 -0.35
C GLU A 35 -2.50 5.23 -1.54
N PHE A 36 -3.55 4.47 -1.23
CA PHE A 36 -4.60 4.03 -2.15
C PHE A 36 -5.93 4.64 -1.69
N MET A 37 -6.72 5.16 -2.63
CA MET A 37 -7.98 5.86 -2.33
C MET A 37 -9.15 5.17 -3.02
N VAL A 38 -10.21 4.94 -2.25
CA VAL A 38 -11.45 4.31 -2.71
C VAL A 38 -12.66 5.12 -2.21
N ASP A 39 -13.81 4.92 -2.84
CA ASP A 39 -15.03 5.71 -2.62
C ASP A 39 -15.90 5.25 -1.43
N SER A 40 -15.56 4.14 -0.78
CA SER A 40 -16.42 3.51 0.24
C SER A 40 -15.63 2.74 1.30
N LEU A 41 -16.18 2.67 2.51
CA LEU A 41 -15.54 2.02 3.66
C LEU A 41 -15.39 0.50 3.45
N ASP A 42 -16.37 -0.16 2.83
CA ASP A 42 -16.30 -1.60 2.59
C ASP A 42 -15.18 -1.96 1.60
N LYS A 43 -15.00 -1.16 0.53
CA LYS A 43 -13.86 -1.31 -0.37
C LYS A 43 -12.54 -1.06 0.36
N ALA A 44 -12.48 -0.07 1.25
CA ALA A 44 -11.28 0.22 2.03
C ALA A 44 -10.92 -0.92 2.99
N ARG A 45 -11.91 -1.56 3.62
CA ARG A 45 -11.72 -2.73 4.47
C ARG A 45 -11.20 -3.93 3.68
N LYS A 46 -11.81 -4.20 2.52
CA LYS A 46 -11.36 -5.28 1.61
C LYS A 46 -9.92 -5.06 1.14
N LEU A 47 -9.60 -3.84 0.70
CA LEU A 47 -8.25 -3.48 0.28
C LEU A 47 -7.25 -3.60 1.44
N LYS A 48 -7.63 -3.17 2.66
CA LYS A 48 -6.78 -3.31 3.85
C LYS A 48 -6.44 -4.77 4.14
N GLU A 49 -7.38 -5.68 3.98
CA GLU A 49 -7.15 -7.11 4.18
C GLU A 49 -6.17 -7.67 3.15
N ASP A 50 -6.41 -7.39 1.87
CA ASP A 50 -5.54 -7.84 0.77
C ASP A 50 -4.09 -7.32 0.93
N LEU A 51 -3.93 -6.01 1.19
CA LEU A 51 -2.61 -5.41 1.40
C LEU A 51 -1.81 -6.04 2.55
N ASN A 52 -2.48 -6.37 3.66
CA ASN A 52 -1.83 -7.01 4.81
C ASN A 52 -1.56 -8.50 4.60
N ALA A 53 -2.25 -9.17 3.67
CA ALA A 53 -1.99 -10.57 3.31
C ALA A 53 -0.73 -10.73 2.43
N ARG A 54 -0.34 -9.68 1.69
CA ARG A 54 0.77 -9.73 0.73
C ARG A 54 2.14 -9.75 1.42
N LYS A 55 2.91 -10.82 1.18
CA LYS A 55 4.25 -11.03 1.73
C LYS A 55 5.30 -11.31 0.65
N HIS A 56 6.54 -10.95 0.93
CA HIS A 56 7.70 -11.46 0.19
C HIS A 56 7.93 -12.94 0.53
N PRO A 57 8.64 -13.70 -0.33
CA PRO A 57 9.02 -15.08 -0.03
C PRO A 57 9.75 -15.26 1.32
N GLY A 58 10.49 -14.23 1.75
CA GLY A 58 11.17 -14.18 3.05
C GLY A 58 10.29 -13.79 4.25
N GLY A 59 8.97 -13.63 4.06
CA GLY A 59 7.99 -13.42 5.14
C GLY A 59 7.72 -11.96 5.53
N SER A 60 8.51 -10.98 5.07
CA SER A 60 8.21 -9.57 5.28
C SER A 60 6.94 -9.14 4.53
N TYR A 61 6.17 -8.24 5.12
CA TYR A 61 4.96 -7.69 4.48
C TYR A 61 5.36 -6.73 3.36
N LYS A 62 4.70 -6.87 2.20
CA LYS A 62 4.94 -5.98 1.06
C LYS A 62 4.35 -4.59 1.28
N PHE A 63 3.10 -4.55 1.76
CA PHE A 63 2.31 -3.32 1.89
C PHE A 63 1.59 -3.23 3.26
N PRO A 64 2.32 -3.23 4.39
CA PRO A 64 1.70 -3.17 5.71
C PRO A 64 0.87 -1.89 5.87
N VAL A 65 -0.40 -2.02 6.25
CA VAL A 65 -1.32 -0.88 6.41
C VAL A 65 -1.11 -0.23 7.79
N GLY A 66 -0.81 1.07 7.82
CA GLY A 66 -0.52 1.80 9.05
C GLY A 66 0.07 3.19 8.79
N GLY A 67 0.74 3.76 9.78
CA GLY A 67 1.38 5.08 9.68
C GLY A 67 0.42 6.27 9.87
N THR A 68 -0.75 6.03 10.49
CA THR A 68 -1.81 7.03 10.74
C THR A 68 -1.92 7.38 12.22
N GLY A 69 -2.25 8.64 12.53
CA GLY A 69 -2.48 9.10 13.91
C GLY A 69 -1.19 9.20 14.74
N ALA A 70 -1.32 9.13 16.06
CA ALA A 70 -0.19 9.20 17.00
C ALA A 70 0.57 7.87 17.10
N GLY A 71 1.20 7.47 16.01
CA GLY A 71 2.07 6.29 15.93
C GLY A 71 3.39 6.61 15.23
N ILE A 72 4.25 5.61 15.11
CA ILE A 72 5.50 5.75 14.34
C ILE A 72 5.16 5.50 12.86
N THR A 73 5.49 6.48 12.03
CA THR A 73 5.43 6.35 10.57
C THR A 73 6.83 6.10 10.02
N ASN A 74 6.88 5.79 8.72
CA ASN A 74 8.08 5.44 7.97
C ASN A 74 9.26 6.41 8.19
N ILE A 75 10.48 5.93 7.94
CA ILE A 75 11.75 6.67 8.12
C ILE A 75 12.40 6.90 6.75
#